data_AF-A0A151WEB9-F1
#
_entry.id   AF-A0A151WEB9-F1
#
_cell.length_a   1.000
_cell.length_b   1.000
_cell.length_c   1.000
_cell.angle_alpha   90.00
_cell.angle_beta   90.00
_cell.angle_gamma   90.00
#
_symmetry.space_group_name_H-M   'P 1'
#
loop_
_entity.id
_entity.type
_entity.pdbx_description
1 polymer ?
#
loop_
_entity_poly.entity_id
_entity_poly.type
_entity_poly.pdbx_seq_one_letter_code
_entity_poly.pdbx_strand_id
1 'polypeptide(L)'
;MKCSGHSNEEHIIIIISVIRYSSRDNMQKCIGCICEAASGCNITVGCNGPVCGPFYITKQYWDCTGNGVIDCDDYVRIHQFGASGCTNTL
;
A
#
# COMPACT_ATOMS: atom_id res chain seq x y z
N MET A 1 -6.31 -5.91 5.19
CA MET A 1 -7.17 -5.39 4.12
C MET A 1 -7.54 -6.56 3.20
N LYS A 2 -8.80 -7.01 3.20
CA LYS A 2 -9.26 -8.15 2.38
C LYS A 2 -10.17 -7.62 1.29
N CYS A 3 -9.73 -7.71 0.04
CA CYS A 3 -10.63 -7.78 -1.11
C CYS A 3 -10.66 -9.26 -1.52
N SER A 4 -11.66 -9.99 -1.04
CA SER A 4 -11.81 -11.43 -1.31
C SER A 4 -12.80 -11.65 -2.44
N GLY A 5 -12.33 -12.31 -3.50
CA GLY A 5 -13.18 -12.91 -4.51
C GLY A 5 -12.40 -13.97 -5.27
N HIS A 6 -12.65 -15.25 -4.98
CA HIS A 6 -12.56 -16.34 -5.96
C HIS A 6 -13.20 -17.62 -5.40
N SER A 7 -14.10 -18.23 -6.16
CA SER A 7 -14.63 -19.57 -5.93
C SER A 7 -14.40 -20.43 -7.18
N ASN A 8 -13.81 -21.62 -6.96
CA ASN A 8 -13.89 -22.88 -7.73
C ASN A 8 -13.06 -22.99 -9.04
N GLU A 9 -12.04 -23.89 -9.08
CA GLU A 9 -11.51 -24.67 -10.24
C GLU A 9 -10.06 -25.20 -10.01
N GLU A 10 -9.89 -26.23 -9.19
CA GLU A 10 -8.62 -26.70 -8.57
C GLU A 10 -7.38 -26.88 -9.49
N HIS A 11 -7.52 -27.21 -10.79
CA HIS A 11 -6.37 -27.36 -11.72
C HIS A 11 -6.01 -26.06 -12.45
N ILE A 12 -7.02 -25.33 -12.91
CA ILE A 12 -6.85 -23.99 -13.47
C ILE A 12 -6.35 -23.06 -12.37
N ILE A 13 -6.77 -23.28 -11.12
CA ILE A 13 -6.28 -22.59 -9.94
C ILE A 13 -4.76 -22.71 -9.81
N ILE A 14 -4.11 -23.85 -10.05
CA ILE A 14 -2.64 -23.92 -9.92
C ILE A 14 -1.95 -23.03 -10.95
N ILE A 15 -2.35 -23.11 -12.22
CA ILE A 15 -1.76 -22.30 -13.30
C ILE A 15 -2.09 -20.81 -13.11
N ILE A 16 -3.36 -20.47 -12.84
CA ILE A 16 -3.78 -19.11 -12.52
C ILE A 16 -3.06 -18.63 -11.26
N SER A 17 -2.91 -19.44 -10.22
CA SER A 17 -2.19 -19.08 -9.00
C SER A 17 -0.72 -18.80 -9.29
N VAL A 18 -0.03 -19.61 -10.10
CA VAL A 18 1.37 -19.36 -10.50
C VAL A 18 1.50 -18.07 -11.33
N ILE A 19 0.59 -17.84 -12.29
CA ILE A 19 0.58 -16.61 -13.12
C ILE A 19 0.24 -15.37 -12.26
N ARG A 20 -0.73 -15.47 -11.34
CA ARG A 20 -1.12 -14.44 -10.36
C ARG A 20 -0.05 -14.22 -9.28
N TYR A 21 0.72 -15.25 -8.94
CA TYR A 21 1.81 -15.21 -7.96
C TYR A 21 3.02 -14.48 -8.53
N SER A 22 3.42 -14.81 -9.77
CA SER A 22 4.56 -14.17 -10.45
C SER A 22 4.40 -12.65 -10.56
N SER A 23 3.17 -12.15 -10.77
CA SER A 23 2.90 -10.70 -10.77
C SER A 23 2.86 -10.05 -9.39
N ARG A 24 2.52 -10.79 -8.33
CA ARG A 24 2.54 -10.31 -6.94
C ARG A 24 3.95 -10.25 -6.33
N ASP A 25 4.80 -11.21 -6.67
CA ASP A 25 6.20 -11.26 -6.20
C ASP A 25 6.98 -10.00 -6.61
N ASN A 26 6.76 -9.51 -7.83
CA ASN A 26 7.39 -8.28 -8.31
C ASN A 26 6.97 -7.05 -7.46
N MET A 27 5.68 -6.94 -7.11
CA MET A 27 5.20 -5.84 -6.26
C MET A 27 5.76 -5.93 -4.84
N GLN A 28 5.84 -7.14 -4.26
CA GLN A 28 6.40 -7.32 -2.91
C GLN A 28 7.89 -6.97 -2.88
N LYS A 29 8.65 -7.34 -3.92
CA LYS A 29 10.05 -6.94 -4.07
C LYS A 29 10.19 -5.42 -4.15
N CYS A 30 9.36 -4.74 -4.94
CA CYS A 30 9.37 -3.28 -5.01
C CYS A 30 9.15 -2.64 -3.63
N ILE A 31 8.12 -3.08 -2.91
CA ILE A 31 7.82 -2.56 -1.57
C ILE A 31 8.93 -2.89 -0.56
N GLY A 32 9.55 -4.06 -0.66
CA GLY A 32 10.71 -4.43 0.16
C GLY A 32 11.89 -3.47 -0.06
N CYS A 33 12.27 -3.21 -1.31
CA CYS A 33 13.36 -2.28 -1.62
C CYS A 33 13.11 -0.86 -1.11
N ILE A 34 11.86 -0.38 -1.18
CA ILE A 34 11.51 0.97 -0.68
C ILE A 34 11.66 1.03 0.85
N CYS A 35 11.21 0.00 1.55
CA CYS A 35 11.32 -0.12 3.00
C CYS A 35 12.78 -0.13 3.47
N GLU A 36 13.64 -0.90 2.80
CA GLU A 36 15.08 -0.95 3.09
C GLU A 36 15.77 0.40 2.82
N ALA A 37 15.47 1.03 1.68
CA ALA A 37 16.05 2.33 1.34
C ALA A 37 15.61 3.46 2.27
N ALA A 38 14.38 3.40 2.79
CA ALA A 38 13.84 4.44 3.67
C ALA A 38 14.41 4.34 5.10
N SER A 39 14.44 3.14 5.68
CA SER A 39 14.77 2.96 7.11
C SER A 39 15.60 1.72 7.43
N GLY A 40 16.03 0.94 6.43
CA GLY A 40 16.54 -0.41 6.64
C GLY A 40 15.44 -1.36 7.16
N CYS A 41 14.19 -1.12 6.73
CA CYS A 41 13.01 -1.81 7.24
C CYS A 41 12.87 -1.85 8.77
N ASN A 42 13.29 -0.79 9.45
CA ASN A 42 13.18 -0.69 10.88
C ASN A 42 11.73 -0.41 11.31
N ILE A 43 10.96 -1.47 11.60
CA ILE A 43 9.56 -1.38 12.05
C ILE A 43 9.36 -0.70 13.41
N THR A 44 10.45 -0.45 14.13
CA THR A 44 10.41 0.25 15.43
C THR A 44 10.65 1.74 15.30
N VAL A 45 10.94 2.23 14.08
CA VAL A 45 11.08 3.66 13.84
C VAL A 45 9.74 4.35 14.06
N GLY A 46 9.73 5.27 15.01
CA GLY A 46 8.56 6.12 15.30
C GLY A 46 8.40 7.20 14.24
N CYS A 47 8.23 8.44 14.69
CA CYS A 47 8.18 9.60 13.81
C CYS A 47 9.46 10.43 13.94
N ASN A 48 10.00 10.88 12.81
CA ASN A 48 11.04 11.90 12.73
C ASN A 48 10.45 13.13 12.06
N GLY A 49 9.97 14.09 12.86
CA GLY A 49 9.23 15.23 12.35
C GLY A 49 7.91 14.80 11.67
N PRO A 50 7.67 15.17 10.40
CA PRO A 50 6.40 14.87 9.72
C PRO A 50 6.31 13.46 9.13
N VAL A 51 7.42 12.69 9.11
CA VAL A 51 7.48 11.34 8.53
C VAL A 51 7.50 10.26 9.62
N CYS A 52 6.76 9.18 9.40
CA CYS A 52 6.60 8.11 10.39
C CYS A 52 6.75 6.71 9.78
N GLY A 53 7.18 5.77 10.62
CA GLY A 53 7.21 4.34 10.31
C GLY A 53 8.31 3.92 9.31
N PRO A 54 8.39 2.63 8.98
CA PRO A 54 9.50 2.04 8.20
C PRO A 54 9.62 2.57 6.77
N PHE A 55 8.58 3.24 6.27
CA PHE A 55 8.54 3.84 4.94
C PHE A 55 8.74 5.36 4.94
N TYR A 56 8.94 6.00 6.10
CA TYR A 56 9.07 7.46 6.23
C TYR A 56 8.01 8.25 5.45
N ILE A 57 6.76 7.89 5.70
CA ILE A 57 5.60 8.45 5.01
C ILE A 57 4.90 9.45 5.93
N THR A 58 4.39 10.53 5.35
CA THR A 58 3.79 11.64 6.10
C THR A 58 2.36 11.34 6.51
N LYS A 59 1.85 12.02 7.55
CA LYS A 59 0.44 11.86 7.95
C LYS A 59 -0.53 12.11 6.79
N GLN A 60 -0.28 13.14 5.97
CA GLN A 60 -1.10 13.49 4.81
C GLN A 60 -1.16 12.36 3.76
N TYR A 61 -0.14 11.50 3.71
CA TYR A 61 -0.12 10.33 2.84
C TYR A 61 -0.97 9.17 3.39
N TRP A 62 -1.36 9.16 4.67
CA TRP A 62 -2.14 8.05 5.27
C TRP A 62 -3.59 8.48 5.54
N ASP A 63 -3.75 9.73 5.98
CA ASP A 63 -5.00 10.41 6.31
C ASP A 63 -5.14 11.57 5.32
N CYS A 64 -5.51 11.22 4.09
CA CYS A 64 -5.56 12.12 2.95
C CYS A 64 -6.79 13.04 3.03
N THR A 65 -7.89 12.53 3.59
CA THR A 65 -9.09 13.31 3.91
C THR A 65 -8.89 14.26 5.09
N GLY A 66 -7.93 13.96 5.98
CA GLY A 66 -7.66 14.75 7.18
C GLY A 66 -8.72 14.57 8.28
N ASN A 67 -9.55 13.54 8.19
CA ASN A 67 -10.65 13.28 9.13
C ASN A 67 -10.18 12.48 10.37
N GLY A 68 -8.92 12.05 10.41
CA GLY A 68 -8.35 11.25 11.50
C GLY A 68 -8.72 9.77 11.48
N VAL A 69 -9.39 9.31 10.42
CA VAL A 69 -9.73 7.92 10.13
C VAL A 69 -8.96 7.53 8.88
N ILE A 70 -8.33 6.35 8.90
CA ILE A 70 -7.64 5.82 7.72
C ILE A 70 -8.55 4.77 7.09
N ASP A 71 -9.15 5.10 5.96
CA ASP A 71 -10.09 4.21 5.27
C ASP A 71 -9.88 4.17 3.74
N CYS A 72 -10.88 3.67 3.02
CA CYS A 72 -10.81 3.52 1.57
C CYS A 72 -10.82 4.86 0.83
N ASP A 73 -11.42 5.92 1.39
CA ASP A 73 -11.48 7.24 0.75
C ASP A 73 -10.06 7.82 0.63
N ASP A 74 -9.26 7.69 1.69
CA ASP A 74 -7.86 8.11 1.68
C ASP A 74 -7.07 7.38 0.60
N TYR A 75 -7.22 6.05 0.56
CA TYR A 75 -6.51 5.21 -0.38
C TYR A 75 -6.87 5.52 -1.84
N VAL A 76 -8.17 5.70 -2.14
CA VAL A 76 -8.66 6.01 -3.49
C VAL A 76 -8.12 7.37 -3.96
N ARG A 77 -8.15 8.39 -3.10
CA ARG A 77 -7.61 9.72 -3.44
C ARG A 77 -6.14 9.66 -3.82
N ILE A 78 -5.34 8.95 -3.04
CA ILE A 78 -3.89 8.83 -3.30
C ILE A 78 -3.62 8.00 -4.55
N HIS A 79 -4.41 6.95 -4.80
CA HIS A 79 -4.25 6.12 -6.00
C HIS A 79 -4.66 6.85 -7.28
N GLN A 80 -5.76 7.59 -7.23
CA GLN A 80 -6.31 8.26 -8.41
C GLN A 80 -5.57 9.56 -8.73
N PHE A 81 -5.14 10.30 -7.70
CA PHE A 81 -4.60 11.65 -7.86
C PHE A 81 -3.15 11.82 -7.37
N GLY A 82 -2.53 10.77 -6.83
CA GLY A 82 -1.16 10.80 -6.32
C GLY A 82 -1.03 11.49 -4.96
N ALA A 83 0.21 11.64 -4.49
CA ALA A 83 0.53 12.14 -3.15
C ALA A 83 0.03 13.57 -2.86
N SER A 84 -0.10 14.41 -3.89
CA SER A 84 -0.62 15.79 -3.75
C SER A 84 -2.12 15.89 -4.02
N GLY A 85 -2.78 14.75 -4.28
CA GLY A 85 -4.11 14.69 -4.83
C GLY A 85 -5.26 14.73 -3.83
N CYS A 86 -4.94 14.85 -2.53
CA CYS A 86 -5.90 14.75 -1.45
C CYS A 86 -7.05 15.77 -1.50
N THR A 87 -6.76 16.97 -2.02
CA THR A 87 -7.73 18.06 -2.12
C THR A 87 -8.61 18.00 -3.38
N ASN A 88 -8.40 17.02 -4.26
CA ASN A 88 -9.25 16.88 -5.43
C ASN A 88 -10.61 16.28 -5.06
N THR A 89 -11.64 16.66 -5.83
CA THR A 89 -12.97 16.07 -5.70
C THR A 89 -12.94 14.65 -6.28
N LEU A 90 -13.43 13.68 -5.51
CA LEU A 90 -13.66 12.31 -5.97
C LEU A 90 -14.85 12.23 -6.92
#